data_AF-A0A956JYW0-F1
#
_entry.id   AF-A0A956JYW0-F1
#
_cell.length_a   1.000
_cell.length_b   1.000
_cell.length_c   1.000
_cell.angle_alpha   90.00
_cell.angle_beta   90.00
_cell.angle_gamma   90.00
#
_symmetry.space_group_name_H-M   'P 1'
#
loop_
_entity.id
_entity.type
_entity.pdbx_description
1 polymer ?
#
loop_
_entity_poly.entity_id
_entity_poly.type
_entity_poly.pdbx_seq_one_letter_code
_entity_poly.pdbx_strand_id
1 'polypeptide(L)'
;MTDLVLTLGWLGGLACGLGGAIVLHRLGLASTYVRDLLHVGAGVWILGWAWWTTPAWPIAITAVVTAGTALVPTAASRWHLAARLHRSVTGGDERWSGLVLYTLAYAALTPVGLCDRPLPAAAGLLALSLGDGVGGAVGRRFGRHHYRAPGGKVKSLEGSA
;
A
#
# COMPACT_ATOMS: atom_id res chain seq x y z
N MET A 1 26.79 -1.61 -7.34
CA MET A 1 26.05 -2.75 -7.94
C MET A 1 24.90 -3.21 -7.04
N THR A 2 25.06 -3.19 -5.71
CA THR A 2 24.03 -3.60 -4.73
C THR A 2 22.70 -2.84 -4.88
N ASP A 3 22.71 -1.51 -4.94
CA ASP A 3 21.47 -0.72 -5.01
C ASP A 3 20.67 -0.90 -6.31
N LEU A 4 21.34 -1.18 -7.43
CA LEU A 4 20.65 -1.49 -8.67
C LEU A 4 19.91 -2.83 -8.56
N VAL A 5 20.57 -3.85 -8.00
CA VAL A 5 19.96 -5.17 -7.77
C VAL A 5 18.78 -5.04 -6.81
N LEU A 6 18.93 -4.27 -5.72
CA LEU A 6 17.84 -3.99 -4.78
C LEU A 6 16.69 -3.24 -5.46
N THR A 7 16.99 -2.23 -6.27
CA THR A 7 15.97 -1.48 -7.03
C THR A 7 15.18 -2.40 -7.94
N LEU A 8 15.86 -3.22 -8.74
CA LEU A 8 15.21 -4.19 -9.63
C LEU A 8 14.40 -5.22 -8.84
N GLY A 9 14.94 -5.71 -7.73
CA GLY A 9 14.24 -6.65 -6.84
C GLY A 9 12.96 -6.05 -6.27
N TRP A 10 13.00 -4.83 -5.75
CA TRP A 10 11.84 -4.13 -5.19
C TRP A 10 10.79 -3.80 -6.26
N LEU A 11 11.21 -3.32 -7.43
CA LEU A 11 10.29 -3.06 -8.54
C LEU A 11 9.66 -4.35 -9.07
N GLY A 12 10.44 -5.43 -9.15
CA GLY A 12 9.94 -6.76 -9.51
C GLY A 12 8.95 -7.31 -8.50
N GLY A 13 9.26 -7.19 -7.20
CA GLY A 13 8.35 -7.58 -6.11
C GLY A 13 7.05 -6.78 -6.13
N LEU A 14 7.12 -5.47 -6.34
CA LEU A 14 5.94 -4.62 -6.50
C LEU A 14 5.12 -5.04 -7.72
N ALA A 15 5.75 -5.25 -8.88
CA ALA A 15 5.06 -5.69 -10.09
C ALA A 15 4.37 -7.06 -9.88
N CYS A 16 5.03 -7.99 -9.19
CA CYS A 16 4.44 -9.27 -8.81
C CYS A 16 3.25 -9.09 -7.86
N GLY A 17 3.34 -8.20 -6.86
CA GLY A 17 2.25 -7.88 -5.94
C GLY A 17 1.03 -7.30 -6.67
N LEU A 18 1.25 -6.32 -7.56
CA LEU A 18 0.18 -5.71 -8.37
C LEU A 18 -0.43 -6.73 -9.36
N GLY A 19 0.38 -7.56 -9.99
CA GLY A 19 -0.09 -8.65 -10.85
C GLY A 19 -0.91 -9.68 -10.07
N GLY A 20 -0.42 -10.07 -8.90
CA GLY A 20 -1.12 -10.94 -7.96
C GLY A 20 -2.47 -10.39 -7.53
N ALA A 21 -2.55 -9.09 -7.24
CA ALA A 21 -3.81 -8.41 -6.91
C ALA A 21 -4.85 -8.53 -8.04
N ILE A 22 -4.43 -8.32 -9.30
CA ILE A 22 -5.30 -8.49 -10.46
C ILE A 22 -5.76 -9.95 -10.58
N VAL A 23 -4.85 -10.92 -10.40
CA VAL A 23 -5.18 -12.34 -10.48
C VAL A 23 -6.15 -12.75 -9.38
N LEU A 24 -5.86 -12.42 -8.11
CA LEU A 24 -6.71 -12.75 -6.96
C LEU A 24 -8.12 -12.16 -7.12
N HIS A 25 -8.22 -10.92 -7.58
CA HIS A 25 -9.52 -10.31 -7.87
C HIS A 25 -10.27 -11.07 -8.96
N ARG A 26 -9.59 -11.47 -10.04
CA ARG A 26 -10.20 -12.29 -11.11
C ARG A 26 -10.62 -13.68 -10.64
N LEU A 27 -9.98 -14.22 -9.61
CA LEU A 27 -10.37 -15.47 -8.95
C LEU A 27 -11.57 -15.29 -7.99
N GLY A 28 -12.14 -14.08 -7.89
CA GLY A 28 -13.34 -13.80 -7.10
C GLY A 28 -13.06 -13.21 -5.73
N LEU A 29 -11.80 -12.90 -5.39
CA LEU A 29 -11.50 -12.24 -4.12
C LEU A 29 -12.00 -10.79 -4.15
N ALA A 30 -12.78 -10.41 -3.13
CA ALA A 30 -13.31 -9.06 -3.03
C ALA A 30 -12.17 -8.02 -2.94
N SER A 31 -12.35 -6.87 -3.58
CA SER A 31 -11.31 -5.82 -3.68
C SER A 31 -10.78 -5.36 -2.32
N THR A 32 -11.60 -5.42 -1.27
CA THR A 32 -11.18 -5.14 0.12
C THR A 32 -10.07 -6.09 0.59
N TYR A 33 -10.20 -7.41 0.38
CA TYR A 33 -9.17 -8.36 0.81
C TYR A 33 -7.91 -8.26 -0.07
N VAL A 34 -8.09 -8.04 -1.37
CA VAL A 34 -6.97 -7.81 -2.31
C VAL A 34 -6.17 -6.58 -1.86
N ARG A 35 -6.88 -5.50 -1.51
CA ARG A 35 -6.30 -4.27 -1.01
C ARG A 35 -5.56 -4.49 0.31
N ASP A 36 -6.16 -5.17 1.29
CA ASP A 36 -5.53 -5.44 2.58
C ASP A 36 -4.23 -6.24 2.42
N LEU A 37 -4.20 -7.22 1.52
CA LEU A 37 -2.98 -7.97 1.20
C LEU A 37 -1.88 -7.07 0.63
N LEU A 38 -2.22 -6.13 -0.26
CA LEU A 38 -1.27 -5.14 -0.77
C LEU A 38 -0.74 -4.22 0.34
N HIS A 39 -1.58 -3.81 1.29
CA HIS A 39 -1.16 -2.96 2.42
C HIS A 39 -0.16 -3.72 3.31
N VAL A 40 -0.49 -4.94 3.73
CA VAL A 40 0.42 -5.79 4.52
C VAL A 40 1.72 -6.06 3.74
N GLY A 41 1.62 -6.40 2.46
CA GLY A 41 2.79 -6.64 1.60
C GLY A 41 3.70 -5.42 1.47
N ALA A 42 3.13 -4.21 1.39
CA ALA A 42 3.91 -2.98 1.38
C ALA A 42 4.65 -2.73 2.71
N GLY A 43 4.23 -3.35 3.82
CA GLY A 43 4.95 -3.32 5.09
C GLY A 43 6.36 -3.91 5.02
N VAL A 44 6.60 -4.85 4.10
CA VAL A 44 7.92 -5.48 3.88
C VAL A 44 8.97 -4.44 3.46
N TRP A 45 8.57 -3.32 2.84
CA TRP A 45 9.45 -2.22 2.41
C TRP A 45 10.47 -1.80 3.46
N ILE A 46 10.04 -1.75 4.71
CA ILE A 46 10.81 -1.23 5.85
C ILE A 46 11.98 -2.17 6.20
N LEU A 47 11.78 -3.48 6.00
CA LEU A 47 12.85 -4.47 6.19
C LEU A 47 14.00 -4.25 5.21
N GLY A 48 13.70 -3.65 4.06
CA GLY A 48 14.68 -3.30 3.03
C GLY A 48 15.64 -2.17 3.37
N TRP A 49 15.30 -1.34 4.36
CA TRP A 49 15.99 -0.07 4.61
C TRP A 49 17.48 -0.24 4.93
N ALA A 50 17.83 -1.27 5.70
CA ALA A 50 19.20 -1.52 6.13
C ALA A 50 20.14 -2.00 5.01
N TRP A 51 19.61 -2.39 3.85
CA TRP A 51 20.42 -2.95 2.76
C TRP A 51 20.82 -1.93 1.70
N TRP A 52 20.26 -0.72 1.74
CA TRP A 52 20.59 0.34 0.78
C TRP A 52 21.92 0.99 1.11
N THR A 53 22.75 1.21 0.08
CA THR A 53 24.02 1.95 0.25
C THR A 53 23.80 3.45 0.23
N THR A 54 22.82 3.95 -0.53
CA THR A 54 22.40 5.36 -0.50
C THR A 54 20.88 5.50 -0.37
N PRO A 55 20.39 6.49 0.41
CA PRO A 55 18.96 6.76 0.55
C PRO A 55 18.30 7.24 -0.75
N ALA A 56 19.07 7.69 -1.75
CA ALA A 56 18.50 8.26 -2.98
C ALA A 56 17.61 7.27 -3.76
N TRP A 57 18.02 6.01 -3.88
CA TRP A 57 17.28 4.98 -4.60
C TRP A 57 15.91 4.65 -3.98
N PRO A 58 15.80 4.29 -2.69
CA PRO A 58 14.52 3.99 -2.06
C PRO A 58 13.58 5.22 -2.02
N ILE A 59 14.13 6.42 -1.86
CA ILE A 59 13.35 7.67 -1.97
C ILE A 59 12.78 7.83 -3.39
N ALA A 60 13.61 7.63 -4.42
CA ALA A 60 13.16 7.72 -5.81
C ALA A 60 12.09 6.67 -6.14
N ILE A 61 12.24 5.42 -5.66
CA ILE A 61 11.25 4.36 -5.85
C ILE A 61 9.89 4.79 -5.28
N THR A 62 9.84 5.22 -4.02
CA THR A 62 8.55 5.60 -3.39
C THR A 62 7.92 6.83 -4.03
N ALA A 63 8.72 7.80 -4.48
CA ALA A 63 8.23 8.94 -5.25
C ALA A 63 7.63 8.52 -6.61
N VAL A 64 8.33 7.67 -7.38
CA VAL A 64 7.85 7.16 -8.67
C VAL A 64 6.59 6.31 -8.50
N VAL A 65 6.53 5.45 -7.48
CA VAL A 65 5.35 4.63 -7.18
C VAL A 65 4.16 5.51 -6.82
N THR A 66 4.36 6.57 -6.04
CA THR A 66 3.30 7.52 -5.70
C THR A 66 2.78 8.24 -6.93
N ALA A 67 3.67 8.77 -7.76
CA ALA A 67 3.30 9.42 -9.02
C ALA A 67 2.56 8.45 -9.96
N GLY A 68 3.08 7.23 -10.12
CA GLY A 68 2.44 6.18 -10.90
C GLY A 68 1.04 5.85 -10.39
N THR A 69 0.88 5.68 -9.09
CA THR A 69 -0.42 5.40 -8.43
C THR A 69 -1.42 6.54 -8.65
N ALA A 70 -0.98 7.79 -8.58
CA ALA A 70 -1.82 8.95 -8.88
C ALA A 70 -2.27 9.02 -10.35
N LEU A 71 -1.46 8.50 -11.28
CA LEU A 71 -1.74 8.49 -12.71
C LEU A 71 -2.61 7.30 -13.17
N VAL A 72 -2.76 6.24 -12.37
CA VAL A 72 -3.54 5.06 -12.77
C VAL A 72 -4.99 5.40 -13.20
N PRO A 73 -5.75 6.26 -12.48
CA PRO A 73 -7.14 6.56 -12.88
C PRO A 73 -7.23 7.23 -14.25
N THR A 74 -6.29 8.12 -14.59
CA THR A 74 -6.27 8.78 -15.90
C THR A 74 -5.80 7.81 -16.98
N ALA A 75 -4.84 6.95 -16.67
CA ALA A 75 -4.35 5.90 -17.58
C ALA A 75 -5.39 4.78 -17.81
N ALA A 76 -6.28 4.52 -16.85
CA ALA A 76 -7.31 3.48 -16.95
C ALA A 76 -8.29 3.69 -18.11
N SER A 77 -8.46 4.94 -18.57
CA SER A 77 -9.27 5.24 -19.76
C SER A 77 -8.63 4.76 -21.07
N ARG A 78 -7.30 4.59 -21.09
CA ARG A 78 -6.52 4.26 -22.29
C ARG A 78 -5.90 2.87 -22.25
N TRP A 79 -5.53 2.37 -21.07
CA TRP A 79 -4.74 1.14 -20.92
C TRP A 79 -5.49 0.09 -20.11
N HIS A 80 -5.74 -1.08 -20.73
CA HIS A 80 -6.48 -2.17 -20.11
C HIS A 80 -5.85 -2.67 -18.81
N LEU A 81 -4.52 -2.68 -18.70
CA LEU A 81 -3.83 -3.10 -17.49
C LEU A 81 -4.10 -2.14 -16.31
N ALA A 82 -4.01 -0.83 -16.55
CA ALA A 82 -4.34 0.19 -15.55
C ALA A 82 -5.80 0.08 -15.11
N ALA A 83 -6.71 -0.16 -16.05
CA ALA A 83 -8.13 -0.37 -15.74
C ALA A 83 -8.38 -1.62 -14.89
N ARG A 84 -7.67 -2.73 -15.18
CA ARG A 84 -7.74 -3.97 -14.40
C ARG A 84 -7.21 -3.78 -12.99
N LEU A 85 -6.06 -3.12 -12.84
CA LEU A 85 -5.48 -2.78 -11.55
C LEU A 85 -6.46 -1.92 -10.75
N HIS A 86 -6.97 -0.84 -11.35
CA HIS A 86 -7.93 0.05 -10.71
C HIS A 86 -9.14 -0.70 -10.14
N ARG A 87 -9.76 -1.60 -10.93
CA ARG A 87 -10.90 -2.41 -10.47
C ARG A 87 -10.53 -3.44 -9.39
N SER A 88 -9.32 -3.99 -9.43
CA SER A 88 -8.91 -5.03 -8.47
C SER A 88 -8.82 -4.57 -7.02
N VAL A 89 -8.69 -3.25 -6.80
CA VAL A 89 -8.48 -2.66 -5.48
C VAL A 89 -9.48 -1.54 -5.15
N THR A 90 -10.39 -1.24 -6.08
CA THR A 90 -11.48 -0.26 -5.90
C THR A 90 -12.81 -1.01 -5.96
N GLY A 91 -13.71 -0.74 -5.01
CA GLY A 91 -15.02 -1.37 -4.96
C GLY A 91 -15.66 -1.31 -3.57
N GLY A 92 -16.99 -1.31 -3.51
CA GLY A 92 -17.72 -1.08 -2.26
C GLY A 92 -17.32 0.26 -1.64
N ASP A 93 -16.84 0.24 -0.41
CA ASP A 93 -16.35 1.43 0.31
C ASP A 93 -14.88 1.78 0.00
N GLU A 94 -14.17 0.95 -0.79
CA GLU A 94 -12.76 1.18 -1.11
C GLU A 94 -12.58 2.13 -2.29
N ARG A 95 -11.97 3.29 -1.99
CA ARG A 95 -11.65 4.34 -2.98
C ARG A 95 -10.17 4.33 -3.35
N TRP A 96 -9.89 4.54 -4.64
CA TRP A 96 -8.53 4.67 -5.17
C TRP A 96 -7.72 5.81 -4.52
N SER A 97 -8.39 6.91 -4.13
CA SER A 97 -7.74 8.02 -3.42
C SER A 97 -7.06 7.58 -2.13
N GLY A 98 -7.57 6.53 -1.46
CA GLY A 98 -6.92 5.93 -0.30
C GLY A 98 -5.55 5.33 -0.63
N LEU A 99 -5.39 4.69 -1.79
CA LEU A 99 -4.09 4.17 -2.23
C LEU A 99 -3.11 5.28 -2.59
N VAL A 100 -3.59 6.38 -3.17
CA VAL A 100 -2.74 7.55 -3.43
C VAL A 100 -2.19 8.11 -2.12
N LEU A 101 -3.06 8.33 -1.12
CA LEU A 101 -2.64 8.79 0.21
C LEU A 101 -1.71 7.79 0.90
N TYR A 102 -1.96 6.49 0.74
CA TYR A 102 -1.09 5.44 1.26
C TYR A 102 0.32 5.52 0.67
N THR A 103 0.44 5.56 -0.66
CA THR A 103 1.75 5.69 -1.32
C THR A 103 2.44 7.02 -1.00
N LEU A 104 1.67 8.10 -0.86
CA LEU A 104 2.19 9.40 -0.44
C LEU A 104 2.77 9.36 0.97
N ALA A 105 2.14 8.66 1.91
CA ALA A 105 2.69 8.46 3.25
C ALA A 105 4.04 7.71 3.20
N TYR A 106 4.17 6.70 2.34
CA TYR A 106 5.44 6.02 2.10
C TYR A 106 6.50 6.95 1.50
N ALA A 107 6.14 7.77 0.51
CA ALA A 107 7.06 8.74 -0.09
C ALA A 107 7.49 9.83 0.88
N ALA A 108 6.64 10.21 1.84
CA ALA A 108 6.96 11.20 2.87
C ALA A 108 7.82 10.61 4.00
N LEU A 109 7.48 9.41 4.48
CA LEU A 109 8.17 8.80 5.63
C LEU A 109 9.46 8.07 5.28
N THR A 110 9.63 7.63 4.02
CA THR A 110 10.88 6.96 3.60
C THR A 110 12.10 7.90 3.70
N PRO A 111 12.08 9.15 3.20
CA PRO A 111 13.16 10.11 3.44
C PRO A 111 13.40 10.39 4.92
N VAL A 112 12.34 10.58 5.72
CA VAL A 112 12.47 10.82 7.16
C VAL A 112 13.17 9.66 7.83
N GLY A 113 12.80 8.43 7.48
CA GLY A 113 13.37 7.22 8.05
C GLY A 113 14.83 6.98 7.66
N LEU A 114 15.17 7.19 6.39
CA LEU A 114 16.51 6.90 5.90
C LEU A 114 17.53 8.03 6.18
N CYS A 115 17.08 9.26 6.41
CA CYS A 115 17.96 10.40 6.59
C CYS A 115 18.04 10.94 8.03
N ASP A 116 17.03 10.70 8.90
CA ASP A 116 16.99 11.29 10.25
C ASP A 116 16.46 10.32 11.32
N ARG A 117 15.18 9.90 11.21
CA ARG A 117 14.46 9.17 12.26
C ARG A 117 13.99 7.78 11.78
N PRO A 118 14.88 6.77 11.69
CA PRO A 118 14.53 5.45 11.18
C PRO A 118 13.44 4.76 12.00
N LEU A 119 13.56 4.76 13.34
CA LEU A 119 12.62 4.05 14.20
C LEU A 119 11.20 4.65 14.16
N PRO A 120 10.99 5.97 14.37
CA PRO A 120 9.64 6.54 14.28
C PRO A 120 9.00 6.38 12.90
N ALA A 121 9.77 6.57 11.82
CA ALA A 121 9.25 6.44 10.46
C ALA A 121 8.88 4.99 10.13
N ALA A 122 9.73 4.03 10.50
CA ALA A 122 9.44 2.60 10.38
C ALA A 122 8.20 2.20 11.18
N ALA A 123 8.09 2.64 12.44
CA ALA A 123 6.91 2.37 13.26
C ALA A 123 5.63 2.95 12.64
N GLY A 124 5.67 4.17 12.12
CA GLY A 124 4.54 4.78 11.43
C GLY A 124 4.12 4.01 10.18
N LEU A 125 5.07 3.58 9.35
CA LEU A 125 4.78 2.79 8.16
C LEU A 125 4.31 1.36 8.47
N LEU A 126 4.84 0.73 9.52
CA LEU A 126 4.36 -0.58 9.99
C LEU A 126 2.93 -0.46 10.54
N ALA A 127 2.65 0.57 11.36
CA ALA A 127 1.32 0.82 11.86
C ALA A 127 0.33 1.09 10.73
N LEU A 128 0.72 1.84 9.70
CA LEU A 128 -0.10 2.09 8.51
C LEU A 128 -0.38 0.80 7.72
N SER A 129 0.67 0.03 7.40
CA SER A 129 0.56 -1.18 6.57
C SER A 129 -0.17 -2.33 7.24
N LEU A 130 0.23 -2.63 8.48
CA LEU A 130 -0.36 -3.72 9.25
C LEU A 130 -1.70 -3.31 9.85
N GLY A 131 -1.85 -2.05 10.30
CA GLY A 131 -3.10 -1.55 10.84
C GLY A 131 -4.22 -1.55 9.81
N ASP A 132 -3.98 -1.01 8.61
CA ASP A 132 -5.02 -1.01 7.56
C ASP A 132 -5.35 -2.43 7.08
N GLY A 133 -4.34 -3.29 6.91
CA GLY A 133 -4.54 -4.65 6.42
C GLY A 133 -5.11 -5.63 7.46
N VAL A 134 -4.41 -5.78 8.59
CA VAL A 134 -4.80 -6.71 9.67
C VAL A 134 -5.98 -6.18 10.46
N GLY A 135 -5.98 -4.89 10.81
CA GLY A 135 -7.10 -4.25 11.52
C GLY A 135 -8.39 -4.31 10.71
N GLY A 136 -8.31 -4.13 9.39
CA GLY A 136 -9.43 -4.36 8.48
C GLY A 136 -9.97 -5.79 8.54
N ALA A 137 -9.09 -6.80 8.51
CA ALA A 137 -9.48 -8.20 8.59
C ALA A 137 -10.11 -8.56 9.95
N VAL A 138 -9.48 -8.12 11.06
CA VAL A 138 -10.00 -8.30 12.43
C VAL A 138 -11.36 -7.63 12.56
N GLY A 139 -11.46 -6.38 12.10
CA GLY A 139 -12.68 -5.60 12.21
C GLY A 139 -13.87 -6.21 11.48
N ARG A 140 -13.64 -6.85 10.33
CA ARG A 140 -14.69 -7.56 9.58
C ARG A 140 -15.04 -8.92 10.17
N ARG A 141 -14.07 -9.65 10.73
CA ARG A 141 -14.29 -11.01 11.24
C ARG A 141 -14.84 -11.05 12.66
N PHE A 142 -14.40 -10.11 13.49
CA PHE A 142 -14.64 -10.10 14.94
C PHE A 142 -15.30 -8.80 15.43
N GLY A 143 -15.51 -7.81 14.55
CA GLY A 143 -16.10 -6.53 14.93
C GLY A 143 -17.50 -6.69 15.50
N ARG A 144 -17.72 -6.17 16.70
CA ARG A 144 -19.03 -6.10 17.35
C ARG A 144 -19.44 -4.65 17.55
N HIS A 145 -18.49 -3.78 17.87
CA HIS A 145 -18.75 -2.38 18.18
C HIS A 145 -18.45 -1.49 16.98
N HIS A 146 -19.50 -1.14 16.24
CA HIS A 146 -19.37 -0.36 15.01
C HIS A 146 -19.56 1.13 15.27
N TYR A 147 -18.76 1.95 14.59
CA TYR A 147 -18.85 3.40 14.63
C TYR A 147 -18.66 3.99 13.23
N ARG A 148 -19.13 5.23 13.03
CA ARG A 148 -18.96 5.96 11.79
C ARG A 148 -18.37 7.32 12.08
N ALA A 149 -17.14 7.55 11.64
CA ALA A 149 -16.55 8.88 11.67
C ALA A 149 -17.25 9.79 10.64
N PRO A 150 -17.36 11.12 10.89
CA PRO A 150 -17.91 12.05 9.92
C PRO A 150 -17.22 11.93 8.55
N GLY A 151 -18.00 11.70 7.49
CA GLY A 151 -17.48 11.51 6.12
C GLY A 151 -16.77 10.16 5.87
N GLY A 152 -16.76 9.25 6.84
CA GLY A 152 -16.06 7.97 6.79
C GLY A 152 -16.95 6.75 6.52
N LYS A 153 -16.30 5.64 6.15
CA LYS A 153 -16.92 4.31 6.13
C LYS A 153 -17.20 3.81 7.55
N VAL A 154 -18.11 2.86 7.69
CA VAL A 154 -18.36 2.20 8.98
C VAL A 154 -17.11 1.39 9.34
N LYS A 155 -16.64 1.55 10.58
CA LYS A 155 -15.49 0.85 11.15
C LYS A 155 -15.91 0.16 12.44
N SER A 156 -15.13 -0.81 12.91
CA SER A 156 -15.30 -1.41 14.23
C SER A 156 -14.16 -1.01 15.17
N LEU A 157 -14.48 -0.90 16.47
CA LEU A 157 -13.47 -0.62 17.50
C LEU A 157 -12.41 -1.72 17.53
N GLU A 158 -12.80 -2.99 17.36
CA GLU A 158 -11.90 -4.14 17.36
C GLU A 158 -10.90 -4.12 16.21
N GLY A 159 -11.29 -3.55 15.06
CA GLY A 159 -10.37 -3.36 13.93
C GLY A 159 -9.51 -2.09 14.04
N SER A 160 -9.75 -1.25 15.05
CA SER A 160 -9.11 0.06 15.23
C SER A 160 -8.26 0.17 16.50
N ALA A 161 -8.37 -0.82 17.40
CA ALA A 161 -7.59 -0.95 18.63
C ALA A 161 -6.31 -1.75 18.37
#